data_AF-A7H3L3-F1
#
_entry.id   AF-A7H3L3-F1
#
_cell.length_a   1.000
_cell.length_b   1.000
_cell.length_c   1.000
_cell.angle_alpha   90.00
_cell.angle_beta   90.00
_cell.angle_gamma   90.00
#
_symmetry.space_group_name_H-M   'P 1'
#
loop_
_entity.id
_entity.type
_entity.pdbx_description
1 polymer ?
#
loop_
_entity_poly.entity_id
_entity_poly.type
_entity_poly.pdbx_seq_one_letter_code
_entity_poly.pdbx_strand_id
1 'polypeptide(L)'
;MASDALNCDNIKNNKTLLNESLNSDYLNIASSCKESLKNQDFTKKLYAISNEIRGSNSSCNGVAYWPKLQQFDFLLLKIAIDPIAYQKTLDTPDYVFS
;
A
#
# COMPACT_ATOMS: atom_id res chain seq x y z
N MET A 1 -4.41 -29.53 4.41
CA MET A 1 -4.35 -28.61 3.26
C MET A 1 -3.38 -27.52 3.67
N ALA A 2 -2.23 -27.39 3.00
CA ALA A 2 -1.34 -26.27 3.27
C ALA A 2 -2.12 -25.00 2.89
N SER A 3 -2.30 -24.05 3.81
CA SER A 3 -2.72 -22.72 3.39
C SER A 3 -1.60 -22.22 2.51
N ASP A 4 -1.85 -22.01 1.22
CA ASP A 4 -0.88 -21.31 0.38
C ASP A 4 -0.67 -19.95 1.02
N ALA A 5 0.46 -19.79 1.72
CA ALA A 5 0.70 -18.62 2.55
C ALA A 5 0.54 -17.37 1.69
N LEU A 6 -0.29 -16.43 2.14
CA LEU A 6 -0.50 -15.17 1.43
C LEU A 6 0.87 -14.49 1.27
N ASN A 7 1.33 -14.35 0.03
CA ASN A 7 2.63 -13.80 -0.30
C ASN A 7 2.55 -12.99 -1.61
N CYS A 8 3.62 -12.25 -1.91
CA CYS A 8 3.68 -11.37 -3.09
C CYS A 8 3.44 -12.13 -4.41
N ASP A 9 4.01 -13.33 -4.57
CA ASP A 9 3.86 -14.14 -5.78
C ASP A 9 2.42 -14.64 -5.96
N ASN A 10 1.79 -15.08 -4.88
CA ASN A 10 0.40 -15.55 -4.86
C ASN A 10 -0.58 -14.43 -5.22
N ILE A 11 -0.36 -13.22 -4.68
CA ILE A 11 -1.17 -12.04 -4.99
C ILE A 11 -0.99 -11.60 -6.45
N LYS A 12 0.23 -11.67 -6.97
CA LYS A 12 0.53 -11.34 -8.37
C LYS A 12 -0.20 -12.26 -9.34
N ASN A 13 -0.27 -13.55 -9.01
CA ASN A 13 -0.95 -14.56 -9.82
C ASN A 13 -2.48 -14.53 -9.64
N ASN A 14 -2.97 -14.11 -8.47
CA ASN A 14 -4.39 -14.04 -8.13
C ASN A 14 -4.76 -12.63 -7.64
N LYS A 15 -4.82 -11.68 -8.57
CA LYS A 15 -5.02 -10.24 -8.28
C LYS A 15 -6.32 -9.92 -7.53
N THR A 16 -7.32 -10.80 -7.62
CA THR A 16 -8.59 -10.67 -6.88
C THR A 16 -8.42 -10.63 -5.37
N LEU A 17 -7.31 -11.17 -4.84
CA LEU A 17 -6.95 -11.10 -3.43
C LEU A 17 -6.74 -9.64 -2.97
N LEU A 18 -6.34 -8.72 -3.86
CA LEU A 18 -6.16 -7.29 -3.54
C LEU A 18 -7.48 -6.51 -3.36
N ASN A 19 -8.63 -7.16 -3.57
CA ASN A 19 -9.95 -6.58 -3.33
C ASN A 19 -10.38 -6.74 -1.86
N GLU A 20 -9.63 -7.49 -1.06
CA GLU A 20 -9.86 -7.60 0.38
C GLU A 20 -9.46 -6.32 1.12
N SER A 21 -10.05 -6.11 2.30
CA SER A 21 -9.70 -4.99 3.18
C SER A 21 -8.28 -5.14 3.74
N LEU A 22 -7.64 -4.01 4.02
CA LEU A 22 -6.31 -3.97 4.62
C LEU A 22 -6.28 -4.78 5.93
N ASN A 23 -5.37 -5.75 6.01
CA ASN A 23 -5.09 -6.53 7.21
C ASN A 23 -3.58 -6.63 7.46
N SER A 24 -3.18 -7.30 8.54
CA SER A 24 -1.77 -7.47 8.91
C SER A 24 -0.94 -8.18 7.83
N ASP A 25 -1.54 -9.14 7.11
CA ASP A 25 -0.84 -9.93 6.11
C ASP A 25 -0.53 -9.08 4.87
N TYR A 26 -1.50 -8.27 4.42
CA TYR A 26 -1.28 -7.32 3.33
C TYR A 26 -0.25 -6.24 3.68
N LEU A 27 -0.14 -5.82 4.93
CA LEU A 27 0.89 -4.88 5.38
C LEU A 27 2.30 -5.49 5.35
N ASN A 28 2.42 -6.76 5.77
CA ASN A 28 3.66 -7.51 5.68
C ASN A 28 4.08 -7.71 4.22
N ILE A 29 3.13 -7.98 3.33
CA ILE A 29 3.39 -8.13 1.91
C ILE A 29 3.76 -6.78 1.27
N ALA A 30 3.03 -5.70 1.54
CA ALA A 30 3.36 -4.37 1.02
C ALA A 30 4.79 -3.93 1.40
N SER A 31 5.27 -4.38 2.56
CA SER A 31 6.61 -4.08 3.07
C SER A 31 7.72 -4.99 2.52
N SER A 32 7.40 -6.18 1.99
CA SER A 32 8.39 -7.16 1.52
C SER A 32 8.35 -7.44 0.01
N CYS A 33 7.22 -7.18 -0.65
CA CYS A 33 7.00 -7.46 -2.07
C CYS A 33 7.84 -6.52 -2.94
N LYS A 34 8.80 -7.08 -3.68
CA LYS A 34 9.77 -6.31 -4.48
C LYS A 34 9.09 -5.42 -5.52
N GLU A 35 7.98 -5.88 -6.07
CA GLU A 35 7.17 -5.19 -7.06
C GLU A 35 6.47 -3.95 -6.51
N SER A 36 6.17 -3.92 -5.20
CA SER A 36 5.52 -2.76 -4.57
C SER A 36 6.28 -1.46 -4.88
N LEU A 37 5.55 -0.41 -5.27
CA LEU A 37 6.17 0.89 -5.53
C LEU A 37 6.89 1.43 -4.29
N LYS A 38 6.42 1.09 -3.07
CA LYS A 38 7.10 1.40 -1.80
C LYS A 38 8.54 0.89 -1.78
N ASN A 39 8.79 -0.28 -2.36
CA ASN A 39 10.06 -0.99 -2.24
C ASN A 39 11.07 -0.63 -3.36
N GLN A 40 10.68 0.24 -4.29
CA GLN A 40 11.56 0.80 -5.30
C GLN A 40 12.56 1.79 -4.67
N ASP A 41 13.78 1.84 -5.20
CA ASP A 41 14.86 2.65 -4.62
C ASP A 41 14.53 4.15 -4.60
N PHE A 42 13.85 4.66 -5.63
CA PHE A 42 13.45 6.06 -5.68
C PHE A 42 12.41 6.39 -4.58
N THR A 43 11.41 5.51 -4.37
CA THR A 43 10.38 5.72 -3.34
C THR A 43 10.98 5.66 -1.94
N LYS A 44 11.90 4.72 -1.69
CA LYS A 44 12.63 4.65 -0.42
C LYS A 44 13.37 5.96 -0.12
N LYS A 45 14.02 6.56 -1.12
CA LYS A 45 14.65 7.88 -0.98
C LYS A 45 13.64 8.98 -0.66
N LEU A 46 12.46 8.97 -1.32
CA LEU A 46 11.39 9.92 -1.00
C LEU A 46 10.87 9.76 0.44
N TYR A 47 10.71 8.52 0.93
CA TYR A 47 10.33 8.25 2.32
C TYR A 47 11.41 8.72 3.30
N ALA A 48 12.70 8.54 2.97
CA ALA A 48 13.79 9.05 3.79
C ALA A 48 13.74 10.58 3.91
N ILE A 49 13.63 11.28 2.78
CA ILE A 49 13.49 12.74 2.73
C ILE A 49 12.24 13.19 3.51
N SER A 50 11.11 12.53 3.31
CA SER A 50 9.87 12.82 4.03
C SER A 50 10.04 12.67 5.54
N ASN A 51 10.72 11.61 6.00
CA ASN A 51 11.02 11.41 7.41
C ASN A 51 12.01 12.45 7.96
N GLU A 52 13.00 12.88 7.18
CA GLU A 52 13.91 13.97 7.54
C GLU A 52 13.15 15.31 7.72
N ILE A 53 12.28 15.65 6.76
CA ILE A 53 11.44 16.87 6.82
C ILE A 53 10.50 16.81 8.03
N ARG A 54 9.89 15.65 8.28
CA ARG A 54 9.00 15.41 9.42
C ARG A 54 9.73 15.56 10.76
N GLY A 55 11.01 15.20 10.79
CA GLY A 55 11.84 15.15 12.00
C GLY A 55 11.27 14.21 13.07
N SER A 56 11.82 14.29 14.28
CA SER A 56 11.31 13.61 15.48
C SER A 56 10.09 14.32 16.10
N ASN A 57 9.46 15.24 15.38
CA ASN A 57 8.41 16.08 15.92
C ASN A 57 7.14 15.25 16.20
N SER A 58 6.77 15.13 17.47
CA SER A 58 5.57 14.43 17.90
C SER A 58 4.30 15.04 17.31
N SER A 59 4.31 16.33 16.94
CA SER A 59 3.19 17.00 16.25
C SER A 59 2.92 16.43 14.85
N CYS A 60 3.94 15.87 14.18
CA CYS A 60 3.77 15.21 12.89
C CYS A 60 3.47 13.71 13.00
N ASN A 61 3.43 13.17 14.23
CA ASN A 61 3.04 11.80 14.58
C ASN A 61 1.60 11.75 15.10
N GLY A 62 0.68 12.48 14.48
CA GLY A 62 -0.74 12.45 14.86
C GLY A 62 -1.29 11.01 14.88
N VAL A 63 -2.31 10.75 15.70
CA VAL A 63 -2.92 9.41 15.90
C VAL A 63 -3.30 8.72 14.57
N ALA A 64 -3.64 9.51 13.54
CA ALA A 64 -4.01 9.00 12.23
C ALA A 64 -2.83 8.78 11.26
N TYR A 65 -1.60 9.16 11.62
CA TYR A 65 -0.44 9.08 10.72
C TYR A 65 -0.12 7.63 10.32
N TRP A 66 0.06 6.75 11.31
CA TRP A 66 0.43 5.35 11.06
C TRP A 66 -0.63 4.59 10.25
N PRO A 67 -1.93 4.68 10.58
CA PRO A 67 -2.98 4.07 9.75
C PRO A 67 -2.98 4.58 8.31
N LYS A 68 -2.79 5.89 8.09
CA LYS A 68 -2.74 6.47 6.74
C LYS A 68 -1.50 6.04 5.97
N LEU A 69 -0.35 5.94 6.63
CA LEU A 69 0.88 5.44 6.02
C LEU A 69 0.70 3.98 5.58
N GLN A 70 0.09 3.15 6.43
CA GLN A 70 -0.24 1.76 6.13
C GLN A 70 -1.20 1.62 4.94
N GLN A 71 -2.24 2.45 4.87
CA GLN A 71 -3.15 2.51 3.71
C GLN A 71 -2.42 2.93 2.43
N PHE A 72 -1.54 3.92 2.52
CA PHE A 72 -0.76 4.39 1.38
C PHE A 72 0.23 3.33 0.89
N ASP A 73 0.93 2.65 1.80
CA ASP A 73 1.83 1.54 1.48
C ASP A 73 1.10 0.40 0.74
N PHE A 74 -0.12 0.09 1.18
CA PHE A 74 -0.95 -0.90 0.51
C PHE A 74 -1.46 -0.43 -0.86
N LEU A 75 -1.83 0.84 -0.98
CA LEU A 75 -2.19 1.44 -2.26
C LEU A 75 -1.04 1.32 -3.28
N LEU A 76 0.19 1.60 -2.86
CA LEU A 76 1.39 1.47 -3.69
C LEU A 76 1.62 0.01 -4.17
N LEU A 77 1.27 -0.98 -3.35
CA LEU A 77 1.26 -2.38 -3.76
C LEU A 77 0.16 -2.64 -4.80
N LYS A 78 -1.08 -2.17 -4.57
CA LYS A 78 -2.20 -2.36 -5.50
C LYS A 78 -1.90 -1.79 -6.89
N ILE A 79 -1.35 -0.58 -6.95
CA ILE A 79 -0.95 0.08 -8.19
C ILE A 79 0.10 -0.74 -8.93
N ALA A 80 1.10 -1.27 -8.22
CA ALA A 80 2.16 -2.07 -8.83
C ALA A 80 1.65 -3.39 -9.42
N ILE A 81 0.75 -4.08 -8.73
CA ILE A 81 0.29 -5.43 -9.10
C ILE A 81 -0.85 -5.40 -10.13
N ASP A 82 -1.79 -4.47 -9.98
CA ASP A 82 -2.92 -4.33 -10.90
C ASP A 82 -3.25 -2.86 -11.20
N PRO A 83 -2.41 -2.20 -12.03
CA PRO A 83 -2.61 -0.79 -12.38
C PRO A 83 -3.92 -0.55 -13.14
N ILE A 84 -4.41 -1.53 -13.91
CA ILE A 84 -5.68 -1.42 -14.66
C ILE A 84 -6.86 -1.45 -13.69
N ALA A 85 -6.87 -2.36 -12.72
CA ALA A 85 -7.92 -2.37 -11.70
C ALA A 85 -7.93 -1.07 -10.88
N TYR A 86 -6.75 -0.56 -10.51
CA TYR A 86 -6.66 0.73 -9.84
C TYR A 86 -7.18 1.89 -10.70
N GLN A 87 -6.79 1.98 -11.97
CA GLN A 87 -7.26 3.03 -12.87
C GLN A 87 -8.79 3.08 -12.93
N LYS A 88 -9.45 1.91 -13.01
CA LYS A 88 -10.92 1.84 -13.01
C LYS A 88 -11.56 2.43 -11.75
N THR A 89 -10.90 2.35 -10.60
CA THR A 89 -11.39 2.99 -9.36
C THR A 89 -11.34 4.51 -9.41
N LEU A 90 -10.45 5.09 -10.22
CA LEU A 90 -10.36 6.54 -10.43
C LEU A 90 -11.41 7.04 -11.42
N ASP A 91 -11.79 6.21 -12.39
CA ASP A 91 -12.75 6.54 -13.44
C ASP A 91 -14.21 6.44 -12.93
N THR A 92 -14.44 5.80 -11.79
CA THR A 92 -15.71 5.86 -11.05
C THR A 92 -15.65 7.01 -10.05
N PRO A 93 -16.24 8.19 -10.33
CA PRO A 93 -16.32 9.24 -9.34
C PRO A 93 -17.16 8.72 -8.15
N ASP A 94 -16.61 8.82 -6.94
CA ASP A 94 -17.38 8.73 -5.71
C ASP A 94 -18.42 9.88 -5.72
N TYR A 95 -19.57 9.65 -6.34
CA TYR A 95 -20.77 10.46 -6.15
C TYR A 95 -21.35 10.13 -4.78
N VAL A 96 -20.73 10.59 -3.69
CA VAL A 96 -21.41 10.87 -2.42
C VAL A 96 -20.70 11.99 -1.66
N PHE A 97 -20.88 13.23 -2.12
CA PHE A 97 -21.10 14.34 -1.19
C PHE A 97 -22.53 14.83 -1.42
N SER A 98 -23.48 14.18 -0.73
CA SER A 98 -24.84 14.67 -0.51
C SER A 98 -25.26 14.28 0.90
#